data_AF-A0A2V5WD87-F1
#
_entry.id   AF-A0A2V5WD87-F1
#
_cell.length_a   1.000
_cell.length_b   1.000
_cell.length_c   1.000
_cell.angle_alpha   90.00
_cell.angle_beta   90.00
_cell.angle_gamma   90.00
#
_symmetry.space_group_name_H-M   'P 1'
#
loop_
_entity.id
_entity.type
_entity.pdbx_description
1 polymer ?
#
loop_
_entity_poly.entity_id
_entity_poly.type
_entity_poly.pdbx_seq_one_letter_code
_entity_poly.pdbx_strand_id
1 'polypeptide(L)' 'MSAIEEIEKTVLALPVEQRVLLAESLLSSLPPMSEAWSEAEELAEVERREREIESGKVQPLPEAEFWRRVETGRQR' A
#
# COMPACT_ATOMS: atom_id res chain seq x y z
N MET A 1 11.49 -26.98 4.20
CA MET A 1 10.41 -26.03 3.92
C MET A 1 10.20 -25.25 5.20
N SER A 2 10.16 -23.93 5.16
CA SER A 2 9.91 -23.11 6.34
C SER A 2 8.42 -23.17 6.72
N ALA A 3 8.09 -22.89 7.98
CA ALA A 3 6.70 -22.84 8.42
C ALA A 3 5.87 -21.82 7.61
N ILE A 4 6.49 -20.73 7.14
CA ILE A 4 5.83 -19.73 6.28
C ILE A 4 5.51 -20.32 4.90
N GLU A 5 6.45 -21.04 4.29
CA GLU A 5 6.25 -21.65 2.97
C GLU A 5 5.11 -22.69 2.99
N GLU A 6 4.96 -23.43 4.09
CA GLU A 6 3.87 -24.40 4.27
C GLU A 6 2.50 -23.72 4.46
N ILE A 7 2.45 -22.62 5.20
CA ILE A 7 1.25 -21.80 5.38
C ILE A 7 0.84 -21.17 4.05
N GLU A 8 1.78 -20.57 3.32
CA GLU A 8 1.53 -19.95 2.02
C GLU A 8 0.95 -20.97 1.03
N LYS A 9 1.59 -22.14 0.91
CA LYS A 9 1.10 -23.22 0.06
C LYS A 9 -0.34 -23.63 0.41
N THR A 10 -0.67 -23.69 1.70
CA THR A 10 -2.01 -24.05 2.17
C THR A 10 -3.04 -22.98 1.83
N VAL A 11 -2.71 -21.71 2.06
CA VAL A 11 -3.59 -20.57 1.77
C VAL A 11 -3.84 -20.43 0.27
N LEU A 12 -2.82 -20.64 -0.56
CA LEU A 12 -2.95 -20.57 -2.03
C LEU A 12 -3.84 -21.66 -2.61
N ALA A 13 -4.02 -22.80 -1.92
CA ALA A 13 -4.91 -23.87 -2.34
C ALA A 13 -6.42 -23.58 -2.06
N LEU A 14 -6.73 -22.55 -1.28
CA LEU A 14 -8.12 -22.20 -0.93
C LEU A 14 -8.84 -21.48 -2.09
N PRO A 15 -10.18 -21.51 -2.14
CA PRO A 15 -10.98 -20.65 -3.01
C PRO A 15 -10.66 -19.16 -2.84
N VAL A 16 -10.85 -18.37 -3.91
CA VAL A 16 -10.50 -16.94 -3.95
C VAL A 16 -11.15 -16.18 -2.78
N GLU A 17 -12.41 -16.45 -2.52
CA GLU A 17 -13.21 -15.77 -1.49
C GLU A 17 -12.62 -16.00 -0.09
N GLN A 18 -12.14 -17.20 0.19
CA GLN A 18 -11.50 -17.54 1.46
C GLN A 18 -10.12 -16.92 1.60
N ARG A 19 -9.38 -16.80 0.50
CA ARG A 19 -8.09 -16.09 0.49
C ARG A 19 -8.26 -14.61 0.78
N VAL A 20 -9.30 -13.97 0.24
CA VAL A 20 -9.64 -12.57 0.52
C VAL A 20 -9.91 -12.37 2.01
N LEU A 21 -10.78 -13.20 2.61
CA LEU A 21 -11.08 -13.13 4.05
C LEU A 21 -9.82 -13.29 4.93
N LEU A 22 -8.94 -14.23 4.57
CA LEU A 22 -7.69 -14.43 5.30
C LEU A 22 -6.73 -13.25 5.14
N ALA A 23 -6.61 -12.70 3.92
CA ALA A 23 -5.78 -11.51 3.68
C ALA A 23 -6.28 -10.31 4.49
N GLU A 24 -7.59 -10.06 4.52
CA GLU A 24 -8.19 -8.99 5.33
C GLU A 24 -7.95 -9.20 6.83
N SER A 25 -8.10 -10.42 7.33
CA SER A 25 -7.85 -10.74 8.73
C SER A 25 -6.38 -10.55 9.10
N LEU A 26 -5.45 -10.96 8.24
CA LEU A 26 -4.02 -10.78 8.46
C LEU A 26 -3.64 -9.30 8.46
N LEU A 27 -4.11 -8.53 7.47
CA LEU A 27 -3.89 -7.09 7.39
C LEU A 27 -4.46 -6.36 8.61
N SER A 28 -5.65 -6.76 9.07
CA SER A 28 -6.31 -6.15 10.24
C SER A 28 -5.66 -6.55 11.56
N SER A 29 -4.93 -7.67 11.59
CA SER A 29 -4.20 -8.13 12.77
C SER A 29 -2.87 -7.43 12.97
N LEU A 30 -2.36 -6.78 11.93
CA LEU A 30 -1.18 -5.95 12.05
C LEU A 30 -1.50 -4.82 13.03
N PRO A 31 -0.59 -4.46 13.95
CA PRO A 31 -0.76 -3.23 14.70
C PRO A 31 -1.01 -2.10 13.70
N PRO A 32 -1.82 -1.07 14.04
CA PRO A 32 -1.83 0.15 13.24
C PRO A 32 -0.37 0.52 13.04
N MET A 33 0.00 0.77 11.79
CA MET A 33 1.38 1.07 11.44
C MET A 33 1.81 2.27 12.29
N SER A 34 2.43 1.99 13.44
CA SER A 34 3.29 2.95 14.12
C SER A 34 4.56 2.86 13.28
N GLU A 35 4.88 3.85 12.47
CA GLU A 35 4.96 5.21 12.94
C GLU A 35 4.02 6.16 12.20
N ALA A 36 3.14 6.85 12.93
CA ALA A 36 2.94 8.25 12.59
C ALA A 36 4.34 8.83 12.58
N TRP A 37 4.82 9.19 11.40
CA TRP A 37 6.13 9.80 11.25
C TRP A 37 6.24 10.93 12.24
N SER A 38 7.40 11.04 12.89
CA SER A 38 7.68 12.27 13.61
C SER A 38 7.54 13.45 12.65
N GLU A 39 7.20 14.63 13.16
CA GLU A 39 7.13 15.85 12.34
C GLU A 39 8.43 16.06 11.51
N ALA A 40 9.57 15.65 12.06
CA ALA A 40 10.86 15.69 11.37
C ALA A 40 10.94 14.70 10.19
N GLU A 41 10.42 13.49 10.33
CA GLU A 41 10.36 12.50 9.25
C GLU A 41 9.37 12.90 8.17
N GLU A 42 8.22 13.49 8.55
CA GLU A 42 7.26 14.07 7.60
C GLU A 42 7.89 15.19 6.79
N LEU A 43 8.55 16.14 7.45
CA LEU A 43 9.19 17.26 6.77
C LEU A 43 10.32 16.80 5.85
N ALA A 44 11.13 15.84 6.31
CA ALA A 44 12.21 15.26 5.50
C ALA A 44 11.69 14.56 4.24
N GLU A 45 10.56 13.83 4.33
CA GLU A 45 9.95 13.23 3.15
C GLU A 45 9.38 14.30 2.21
N VAL A 46 8.72 15.34 2.73
CA VAL A 46 8.19 16.43 1.89
C VAL A 46 9.32 17.08 1.09
N GLU A 47 10.43 17.45 1.73
CA GLU A 47 11.61 18.01 1.07
C GLU A 47 12.25 17.04 0.06
N ARG A 48 12.23 15.73 0.36
CA ARG A 48 12.72 14.71 -0.57
C ARG A 48 11.83 14.65 -1.81
N ARG A 49 10.51 14.61 -1.63
CA ARG A 49 9.52 14.50 -2.72
C ARG A 49 9.53 15.73 -3.62
N GLU A 50 9.61 16.92 -3.03
CA GLU A 50 9.71 18.17 -3.77
C GLU A 50 10.93 18.17 -4.70
N ARG A 51 12.12 17.82 -4.17
CA ARG A 51 13.34 17.68 -4.99
C ARG A 51 13.23 16.64 -6.10
N GLU A 52 12.53 15.53 -5.86
CA GLU A 52 12.31 14.52 -6.90
C GLU A 52 11.41 15.02 -8.03
N ILE A 53 10.43 15.86 -7.71
CA ILE A 53 9.56 16.51 -8.70
C ILE A 53 10.33 17.59 -9.47
N GLU A 54 11.02 18.48 -8.77
CA GLU A 54 11.77 19.59 -9.38
C GLU A 54 12.92 19.10 -10.28
N SER A 55 13.60 18.02 -9.88
CA SER A 55 14.64 17.39 -10.70
C SER A 55 14.08 16.60 -11.89
N GLY A 56 12.77 16.41 -11.98
CA GLY A 56 12.11 15.61 -13.00
C GLY A 56 12.28 14.09 -12.83
N LYS A 57 12.90 13.63 -11.73
CA LYS A 57 13.03 12.21 -11.38
C LYS A 57 11.67 11.55 -11.20
N VAL A 58 10.70 12.31 -10.68
CA VAL A 58 9.29 11.90 -10.54
C VAL A 58 8.42 12.89 -11.31
N GLN A 59 7.50 12.38 -12.12
CA GLN A 59 6.51 13.19 -12.83
C GLN A 59 5.22 13.28 -12.01
N PRO A 60 4.71 14.50 -11.73
CA PRO A 60 3.42 14.65 -11.07
C PRO A 60 2.29 14.03 -11.88
N LEU A 61 1.30 13.47 -11.18
CA LEU A 61 0.08 12.97 -11.82
C LEU A 61 -0.81 14.15 -12.19
N PRO A 62 -1.29 14.28 -13.44
CA PRO A 62 -2.25 15.30 -13.79
C PRO A 62 -3.55 15.14 -12.99
N GLU A 63 -4.14 16.25 -12.55
CA GLU A 63 -5.35 16.25 -11.71
C GLU A 63 -6.50 15.44 -12.32
N ALA A 64 -6.76 15.60 -13.62
CA ALA A 64 -7.80 14.86 -14.31
C ALA A 64 -7.57 13.33 -14.25
N GLU A 65 -6.31 12.91 -14.32
CA GLU A 65 -5.96 11.49 -14.21
C GLU A 65 -6.09 10.99 -12.77
N PHE A 66 -5.72 11.80 -11.78
CA PHE A 66 -5.93 11.50 -10.37
C PHE A 66 -7.41 11.20 -10.08
N TRP A 67 -8.31 12.13 -10.42
CA TRP A 67 -9.74 11.95 -10.16
C TRP A 67 -10.34 10.75 -10.90
N ARG A 68 -9.93 10.52 -12.15
CA ARG A 68 -10.36 9.35 -12.91
C ARG A 68 -9.99 8.04 -12.19
N ARG A 69 -8.78 7.95 -11.61
CA ARG A 69 -8.33 6.77 -10.86
C ARG A 69 -9.11 6.59 -9.57
N VAL A 70 -9.33 7.67 -8.81
CA VAL A 70 -10.13 7.66 -7.57
C VAL A 70 -11.55 7.15 -7.83
N GLU A 71 -12.19 7.68 -8.88
CA GLU A 71 -13.57 7.29 -9.21
C GLU A 71 -13.64 5.83 -9.67
N THR A 72 -12.69 5.38 -10.49
CA THR A 72 -12.60 3.97 -10.90
C THR A 72 -12.41 3.03 -9.71
N GLY A 73 -11.66 3.46 -8.69
CA GLY A 73 -11.42 2.68 -7.48
C GLY A 73 -12.65 2.55 -6.57
N ARG A 74 -13.54 3.54 -6.54
CA ARG A 74 -14.78 3.49 -5.73
C ARG A 74 -15.85 2.55 -6.29
N GLN A 75 -15.76 2.21 -7.57
CA GLN A 75 -16.72 1.36 -8.27
C GLN A 75 -16.33 -0.13 -8.24
N ARG A 76 -15.25 -0.48 -7.55
CA ARG A 76 -14.78 -1.85 -7.31
C ARG A 76 -15.11 -2.27 -5.88
#